data_AF-A0A4S9FAA2-F1
#
_entry.id   AF-A0A4S9FAA2-F1
#
_cell.length_a   1.000
_cell.length_b   1.000
_cell.length_c   1.000
_cell.angle_alpha   90.00
_cell.angle_beta   90.00
_cell.angle_gamma   90.00
#
_symmetry.space_group_name_H-M   'P 1'
#
loop_
_entity.id
_entity.type
_entity.pdbx_description
1 polymer ?
#
loop_
_entity_poly.entity_id
_entity_poly.type
_entity_poly.pdbx_seq_one_letter_code
_entity_poly.pdbx_strand_id
1 'polypeptide(L)'
;MSLQNGAELAGYGTPQSRSPSTRNGYDVHTLNNVEAIPKALESFVLAISNRNQTSQHLSNVQGDFESMAPKHTDFPALRLQSTHRLTQARSDNEAAEAQAATATKLLLDALQGQSSTSHQNCVPRTELDSLKEQLQEMKSENREMKRRLGVVDRRLEDEANSAQRPEQYALNRMTDRMAKIEEVNRATSSTISSAVQNHKALQDQTVKDRLSFRTRCSALEDYMEKNKAKHKENAQAISSIQTTLDDHIRKSDGEHKEHTSKIELFKADVNTLQRTLDLDVLPRLEENADAAATAHKALKSLELQHKSLANRQSPAVAAVVAPTPAFDELVARLDSNESRLGLVEAELDNHDSRLDEIERAAERITDENEFKDEMMSGQISELNTKLDEMQRNSGNDVRDIRKELEDLDAWKDLQTHIQNLRSTLNDHERSTKTMIEELGRSMRLYVDEMRSSAKTEMEELKSSSTYTSQLLENHVDLLQRHEGRLNSVTTEELVRMMENQWRATFGAPDQLKGLTIRLGKLENFTRDTFKGLDPTVKALRTRVEGMAASAQARMTKIENDIQSLVRTVG
;
A
#
# COMPACT_ATOMS: atom_id res chain seq x y z
N MET A 1 3.17 55.76 51.09
CA MET A 1 3.08 56.49 52.38
C MET A 1 3.20 55.46 53.51
N SER A 2 3.72 55.90 54.66
CA SER A 2 3.45 55.43 56.03
C SER A 2 2.00 54.96 56.29
N LEU A 3 1.64 54.19 57.34
CA LEU A 3 2.33 53.48 58.45
C LEU A 3 1.28 52.56 59.14
N GLN A 4 1.72 51.47 59.82
CA GLN A 4 1.16 50.92 61.10
C GLN A 4 -0.33 50.43 61.17
N ASN A 5 -0.75 49.50 62.04
CA ASN A 5 -0.09 48.60 63.01
C ASN A 5 -1.03 47.42 63.40
N GLY A 6 -0.44 46.23 63.67
CA GLY A 6 -0.77 45.20 64.70
C GLY A 6 -2.19 44.60 64.82
N ALA A 7 -2.42 43.37 65.28
CA ALA A 7 -1.57 42.22 65.68
C ALA A 7 -2.52 40.97 65.86
N GLU A 8 -2.17 39.73 66.23
CA GLU A 8 -0.92 39.05 66.62
C GLU A 8 -1.07 37.50 66.49
N LEU A 9 -0.01 36.74 66.88
CA LEU A 9 0.04 35.32 67.31
C LEU A 9 -0.15 34.21 66.24
N ALA A 10 0.72 33.18 66.16
CA ALA A 10 1.96 32.91 66.86
C ALA A 10 2.96 32.14 65.97
N GLY A 11 4.23 32.52 66.00
CA GLY A 11 5.34 31.76 65.43
C GLY A 11 6.44 31.57 66.48
N TYR A 12 6.91 30.35 66.66
CA TYR A 12 8.05 30.08 67.55
C TYR A 12 9.37 30.31 66.80
N GLY A 13 10.10 31.33 67.21
CA GLY A 13 11.35 31.74 66.59
C GLY A 13 12.59 31.04 67.16
N THR A 14 13.63 30.99 66.33
CA THR A 14 15.02 30.82 66.75
C THR A 14 15.49 32.04 67.56
N PRO A 15 16.17 31.87 68.71
CA PRO A 15 16.88 32.94 69.38
C PRO A 15 18.29 33.13 68.80
N GLN A 16 18.71 34.40 68.67
CA GLN A 16 20.07 34.82 68.28
C GLN A 16 20.85 35.30 69.53
N SER A 17 22.14 35.64 69.36
CA SER A 17 23.12 36.12 70.37
C SER A 17 24.00 34.99 70.95
N ARG A 18 25.33 35.09 71.03
CA ARG A 18 26.19 36.29 71.15
C ARG A 18 27.60 35.98 70.64
N SER A 19 28.27 36.92 69.98
CA SER A 19 29.72 36.81 69.70
C SER A 19 30.55 37.06 70.96
N PRO A 20 31.69 36.38 71.13
CA PRO A 20 32.84 36.95 71.83
C PRO A 20 34.07 37.02 70.94
N SER A 21 34.70 38.20 70.90
CA SER A 21 36.04 38.36 70.35
C SER A 21 37.08 37.79 71.33
N THR A 22 38.07 37.10 70.78
CA THR A 22 39.46 36.94 71.28
C THR A 22 39.72 37.01 72.80
N ARG A 23 40.09 35.84 73.37
CA ARG A 23 41.20 35.82 74.34
C ARG A 23 41.96 34.49 74.27
N ASN A 24 43.25 34.58 73.94
CA ASN A 24 44.18 33.45 74.04
C ASN A 24 44.30 33.00 75.50
N GLY A 25 44.31 31.69 75.70
CA GLY A 25 44.57 31.03 76.98
C GLY A 25 44.81 29.55 76.72
N TYR A 26 46.08 29.18 76.54
CA TYR A 26 46.47 27.78 76.59
C TYR A 26 46.29 27.30 78.04
N ASP A 27 45.54 26.22 78.24
CA ASP A 27 45.79 25.32 79.36
C ASP A 27 45.53 23.88 78.92
N VAL A 28 46.59 23.06 79.01
CA VAL A 28 46.54 21.63 78.70
C VAL A 28 46.18 20.90 79.98
N HIS A 29 44.96 20.37 80.05
CA HIS A 29 44.57 19.44 81.10
C HIS A 29 44.25 18.06 80.53
N THR A 30 45.24 17.17 80.72
CA THR A 30 45.06 15.72 80.76
C THR A 30 43.93 15.35 81.72
N LEU A 31 42.91 14.63 81.27
CA LEU A 31 41.91 14.02 82.16
C LEU A 31 41.30 12.76 81.55
N ASN A 32 41.47 11.64 82.26
CA ASN A 32 40.70 10.43 82.06
C ASN A 32 39.22 10.73 82.34
N ASN A 33 38.39 10.87 81.30
CA ASN A 33 36.97 11.19 81.44
C ASN A 33 36.09 10.02 81.01
N VAL A 34 35.54 9.30 81.99
CA VAL A 34 34.55 8.22 81.78
C VAL A 34 33.26 8.75 81.15
N GLU A 35 32.98 10.06 81.25
CA GLU A 35 31.88 10.74 80.54
C GLU A 35 32.11 10.98 79.04
N ALA A 36 33.34 10.88 78.53
CA ALA A 36 33.63 11.19 77.12
C ALA A 36 33.09 10.10 76.17
N ILE A 37 33.16 8.83 76.58
CA ILE A 37 32.75 7.68 75.75
C ILE A 37 31.25 7.71 75.44
N PRO A 38 30.31 7.90 76.40
CA PRO A 38 28.88 7.99 76.08
C PRO A 38 28.55 9.12 75.08
N LYS A 39 29.13 10.31 75.25
CA LYS A 39 28.91 11.47 74.37
C LYS A 39 29.49 11.26 72.97
N ALA A 40 30.66 10.62 72.86
CA ALA A 40 31.24 10.23 71.57
C ALA A 40 30.40 9.15 70.86
N LEU A 41 29.87 8.18 71.62
CA LEU A 41 29.05 7.09 71.11
C LEU A 41 27.65 7.58 70.67
N GLU A 42 27.04 8.50 71.41
CA GLU A 42 25.81 9.19 71.02
C GLU A 42 26.01 10.02 69.74
N SER A 43 27.10 10.80 69.67
CA SER A 43 27.47 11.56 68.47
C SER A 43 27.71 10.66 67.25
N PHE A 44 28.32 9.49 67.44
CA PHE A 44 28.52 8.48 66.41
C PHE A 44 27.20 7.87 65.94
N VAL A 45 26.32 7.45 66.85
CA VAL A 45 25.00 6.88 66.51
C VAL A 45 24.15 7.89 65.75
N LEU A 46 24.13 9.15 66.18
CA LEU A 46 23.42 10.23 65.48
C LEU A 46 23.99 10.49 64.08
N ALA A 47 25.32 10.57 63.93
CA ALA A 47 25.96 10.82 62.65
C ALA A 47 25.79 9.65 61.66
N ILE A 48 25.87 8.40 62.12
CA ILE A 48 25.61 7.21 61.31
C ILE A 48 24.13 7.09 60.93
N SER A 49 23.21 7.39 61.85
CA SER A 49 21.77 7.45 61.56
C SER A 49 21.45 8.50 60.48
N ASN A 50 22.01 9.72 60.62
CA ASN A 50 21.86 10.78 59.63
C ASN A 50 22.44 10.36 58.27
N ARG A 51 23.66 9.83 58.22
CA ARG A 51 24.29 9.30 56.99
C ARG A 51 23.43 8.24 56.30
N ASN A 52 22.83 7.32 57.05
CA ASN A 52 21.96 6.29 56.47
C ASN A 52 20.67 6.90 55.91
N GLN A 53 20.08 7.89 56.59
CA GLN A 53 18.91 8.61 56.10
C GLN A 53 19.21 9.43 54.83
N THR A 54 20.32 10.17 54.78
CA THR A 54 20.73 10.93 53.59
C THR A 54 21.08 10.03 52.41
N SER A 55 21.73 8.88 52.68
CA SER A 55 22.07 7.89 51.65
C SER A 55 20.81 7.26 51.05
N GLN A 56 19.82 6.89 51.88
CA GLN A 56 18.54 6.39 51.40
C GLN A 56 17.76 7.46 50.62
N HIS A 57 17.77 8.71 51.09
CA HIS A 57 17.15 9.83 50.37
C HIS A 57 17.81 10.07 49.00
N LEU A 58 19.14 10.05 48.91
CA LEU A 58 19.86 10.15 47.65
C LEU A 58 19.52 9.00 46.69
N SER A 59 19.46 7.76 47.18
CA SER A 59 19.05 6.59 46.40
C SER A 59 17.64 6.77 45.81
N ASN A 60 16.68 7.21 46.63
CA ASN A 60 15.31 7.47 46.20
C ASN A 60 15.25 8.60 45.14
N VAL A 61 15.95 9.72 45.36
CA VAL A 61 15.99 10.86 44.42
C VAL A 61 16.67 10.48 43.09
N GLN A 62 17.65 9.58 43.12
CA GLN A 62 18.28 9.06 41.90
C GLN A 62 17.32 8.12 41.13
N GLY A 63 16.60 7.23 41.81
CA GLY A 63 15.56 6.40 41.18
C GLY A 63 14.42 7.23 40.58
N ASP A 64 13.96 8.27 41.27
CA ASP A 64 13.00 9.25 40.75
C ASP A 64 13.53 9.91 39.45
N PHE A 65 14.80 10.34 39.45
CA PHE A 65 15.42 10.99 38.29
C PHE A 65 15.53 10.05 37.08
N GLU A 66 15.96 8.81 37.31
CA GLU A 66 16.13 7.79 36.26
C GLU A 66 14.77 7.36 35.68
N SER A 67 13.75 7.15 36.52
CA SER A 67 12.38 6.81 36.08
C SER A 67 11.69 7.93 35.27
N MET A 68 12.06 9.19 35.52
CA MET A 68 11.53 10.36 34.81
C MET A 68 12.31 10.72 33.54
N ALA A 69 13.43 10.05 33.24
CA ALA A 69 14.24 10.30 32.05
C ALA A 69 13.45 10.31 30.72
N PRO A 70 12.44 9.42 30.48
CA PRO A 70 11.63 9.47 29.26
C PRO A 70 10.73 10.71 29.15
N LYS A 71 10.42 11.38 30.27
CA LYS A 71 9.59 12.61 30.30
C LYS A 71 10.42 13.88 30.29
N HIS A 72 11.75 13.77 30.44
CA HIS A 72 12.69 14.89 30.45
C HIS A 72 13.05 15.41 29.05
N THR A 73 12.67 14.70 27.98
CA THR A 73 12.70 15.20 26.59
C THR A 73 11.60 16.21 26.34
N ASP A 74 10.40 15.92 26.84
CA ASP A 74 9.17 16.64 26.49
C ASP A 74 8.97 17.89 27.36
N PHE A 75 9.55 17.90 28.57
CA PHE A 75 9.41 18.97 29.56
C PHE A 75 10.77 19.41 30.15
N PRO A 76 11.52 20.30 29.48
CA PRO A 76 12.84 20.75 29.93
C PRO A 76 12.87 21.40 31.32
N ALA A 77 11.79 22.07 31.74
CA ALA A 77 11.68 22.66 33.07
C ALA A 77 11.67 21.60 34.19
N LEU A 78 11.02 20.45 33.97
CA LEU A 78 11.03 19.33 34.92
C LEU A 78 12.42 18.69 35.02
N ARG A 79 13.18 18.66 33.93
CA ARG A 79 14.57 18.20 33.91
C ARG A 79 15.48 19.11 34.74
N LEU A 80 15.33 20.43 34.65
CA LEU A 80 16.08 21.38 35.48
C LEU A 80 15.77 21.18 36.97
N GLN A 81 14.49 21.05 37.32
CA GLN A 81 14.06 20.83 38.71
C GLN A 81 14.55 19.48 39.28
N SER A 82 14.45 18.39 38.52
CA SER A 82 14.92 17.07 38.95
C SER A 82 16.44 17.04 39.10
N THR A 83 17.18 17.67 38.18
CA THR A 83 18.64 17.78 38.25
C THR A 83 19.06 18.56 39.51
N HIS A 84 18.41 19.69 39.81
CA HIS A 84 18.73 20.48 41.00
C HIS A 84 18.46 19.73 42.30
N ARG A 85 17.34 19.00 42.40
CA ARG A 85 17.06 18.10 43.54
C ARG A 85 18.12 17.01 43.72
N LEU A 86 18.58 16.41 42.62
CA LEU A 86 19.64 15.39 42.65
C LEU A 86 21.00 15.97 43.07
N THR A 87 21.36 17.17 42.60
CA THR A 87 22.59 17.87 43.02
C THR A 87 22.55 18.20 44.51
N GLN A 88 21.43 18.70 45.04
CA GLN A 88 21.29 18.99 46.47
C GLN A 88 21.41 17.71 47.32
N ALA A 89 20.69 16.64 46.96
CA ALA A 89 20.75 15.36 47.69
C ALA A 89 22.16 14.75 47.71
N ARG A 90 22.97 14.97 46.65
CA ARG A 90 24.39 14.57 46.64
C ARG A 90 25.23 15.39 47.63
N SER A 91 25.07 16.71 47.62
CA SER A 91 25.76 17.61 48.55
C SER A 91 25.43 17.33 50.02
N ASP A 92 24.16 17.03 50.32
CA ASP A 92 23.70 16.72 51.68
C ASP A 92 24.29 15.40 52.18
N ASN A 93 24.38 14.39 51.29
CA ASN A 93 24.98 13.11 51.63
C ASN A 93 26.50 13.18 51.83
N GLU A 94 27.21 13.98 51.02
CA GLU A 94 28.65 14.24 51.18
C GLU A 94 28.95 14.92 52.52
N ALA A 95 28.12 15.89 52.92
CA ALA A 95 28.22 16.52 54.23
C ALA A 95 27.97 15.54 55.40
N ALA A 96 26.96 14.67 55.28
CA ALA A 96 26.66 13.64 56.29
C ALA A 96 27.76 12.55 56.38
N GLU A 97 28.39 12.19 55.26
CA GLU A 97 29.55 11.31 55.21
C GLU A 97 30.75 11.91 55.94
N ALA A 98 31.06 13.20 55.73
CA ALA A 98 32.12 13.90 56.45
C ALA A 98 31.87 14.00 57.97
N GLN A 99 30.61 14.21 58.37
CA GLN A 99 30.21 14.21 59.79
C GLN A 99 30.37 12.81 60.42
N ALA A 100 29.93 11.75 59.74
CA ALA A 100 30.08 10.37 60.20
C ALA A 100 31.56 9.95 60.34
N ALA A 101 32.43 10.33 59.39
CA ALA A 101 33.86 10.11 59.49
C ALA A 101 34.48 10.80 60.72
N THR A 102 34.07 12.05 60.98
CA THR A 102 34.53 12.83 62.14
C THR A 102 34.10 12.20 63.47
N ALA A 103 32.83 11.80 63.57
CA ALA A 103 32.30 11.15 64.78
C ALA A 103 32.93 9.76 65.02
N THR A 104 33.20 9.00 63.96
CA THR A 104 33.89 7.69 64.04
C THR A 104 35.30 7.86 64.61
N LYS A 105 36.04 8.89 64.17
CA LYS A 105 37.37 9.20 64.69
C LYS A 105 37.34 9.52 66.19
N LEU A 106 36.42 10.39 66.63
CA LEU A 106 36.26 10.76 68.04
C LEU A 106 35.92 9.54 68.94
N LEU A 107 35.14 8.59 68.44
CA LEU A 107 34.84 7.35 69.17
C LEU A 107 36.07 6.42 69.30
N LEU A 108 36.86 6.28 68.23
CA LEU A 108 38.10 5.48 68.25
C LEU A 108 39.15 6.07 69.21
N ASP A 109 39.33 7.39 69.16
CA ASP A 109 40.25 8.11 70.06
C ASP A 109 39.84 7.94 71.55
N ALA A 110 38.53 7.88 71.83
CA ALA A 110 37.99 7.66 73.18
C ALA A 110 38.14 6.19 73.67
N LEU A 111 38.15 5.21 72.78
CA LEU A 111 38.22 3.78 73.12
C LEU A 111 39.66 3.27 73.33
N GLN A 112 40.69 3.93 72.80
CA GLN A 112 42.09 3.54 73.01
C GLN A 112 42.61 3.76 74.45
N GLY A 113 41.83 4.45 75.31
CA GLY A 113 42.26 4.86 76.65
C GLY A 113 42.16 3.80 77.76
N GLN A 114 41.71 2.56 77.51
CA GLN A 114 41.54 1.55 78.58
C GLN A 114 42.09 0.17 78.24
N SER A 115 43.11 -0.27 79.00
CA SER A 115 43.64 -1.63 78.97
C SER A 115 43.78 -2.26 80.36
N SER A 116 42.84 -3.17 80.66
CA SER A 116 43.02 -4.46 81.37
C SER A 116 43.64 -4.54 82.77
N THR A 117 42.87 -5.12 83.70
CA THR A 117 43.36 -6.09 84.72
C THR A 117 42.36 -7.23 84.88
N SER A 118 42.83 -8.48 84.94
CA SER A 118 42.00 -9.69 85.10
C SER A 118 42.28 -10.40 86.43
N HIS A 119 41.27 -11.07 86.98
CA HIS A 119 41.41 -11.98 88.12
C HIS A 119 40.79 -13.34 87.76
N GLN A 120 41.53 -14.43 88.05
CA GLN A 120 41.04 -15.80 87.96
C GLN A 120 40.95 -16.39 89.38
N ASN A 121 39.83 -17.04 89.70
CA ASN A 121 39.68 -17.91 90.86
C ASN A 121 39.56 -19.36 90.38
N CYS A 122 40.20 -20.30 91.08
CA CYS A 122 40.27 -21.71 90.66
C CYS A 122 39.06 -22.53 91.16
N VAL A 123 38.58 -23.44 90.31
CA VAL A 123 37.47 -24.38 90.58
C VAL A 123 38.03 -25.76 90.96
N PRO A 124 37.38 -26.55 91.86
CA PRO A 124 37.84 -27.88 92.26
C PRO A 124 37.97 -28.90 91.13
N ARG A 125 38.88 -29.87 91.31
CA ARG A 125 39.33 -30.81 90.25
C ARG A 125 38.26 -31.80 89.78
N THR A 126 37.36 -32.22 90.67
CA THR A 126 36.26 -33.16 90.35
C THR A 126 35.14 -32.51 89.54
N GLU A 127 34.78 -31.27 89.88
CA GLU A 127 33.88 -30.44 89.07
C GLU A 127 34.52 -30.12 87.72
N LEU A 128 35.81 -29.80 87.69
CA LEU A 128 36.57 -29.56 86.47
C LEU A 128 36.56 -30.75 85.50
N ASP A 129 36.65 -31.99 85.99
CA ASP A 129 36.66 -33.18 85.14
C ASP A 129 35.25 -33.53 84.62
N SER A 130 34.20 -33.37 85.43
CA SER A 130 32.81 -33.49 84.95
C SER A 130 32.44 -32.40 83.93
N LEU A 131 32.90 -31.16 84.17
CA LEU A 131 32.75 -30.04 83.22
C LEU A 131 33.54 -30.25 81.93
N LYS A 132 34.71 -30.92 81.96
CA LYS A 132 35.43 -31.31 80.74
C LYS A 132 34.66 -32.34 79.92
N GLU A 133 34.06 -33.32 80.57
CA GLU A 133 33.28 -34.38 79.91
C GLU A 133 32.03 -33.78 79.25
N GLN A 134 31.25 -32.98 79.98
CA GLN A 134 30.12 -32.20 79.43
C GLN A 134 30.57 -31.25 78.31
N LEU A 135 31.72 -30.58 78.44
CA LEU A 135 32.26 -29.71 77.38
C LEU A 135 32.69 -30.52 76.14
N GLN A 136 33.15 -31.75 76.31
CA GLN A 136 33.53 -32.64 75.20
C GLN A 136 32.30 -33.20 74.50
N GLU A 137 31.26 -33.57 75.24
CA GLU A 137 29.94 -33.94 74.74
C GLU A 137 29.31 -32.77 73.96
N MET A 138 29.17 -31.59 74.57
CA MET A 138 28.68 -30.38 73.89
C MET A 138 29.52 -30.01 72.66
N LYS A 139 30.85 -30.21 72.67
CA LYS A 139 31.68 -30.00 71.48
C LYS A 139 31.37 -31.02 70.37
N SER A 140 31.01 -32.26 70.72
CA SER A 140 30.60 -33.28 69.75
C SER A 140 29.21 -32.98 69.19
N GLU A 141 28.26 -32.58 70.04
CA GLU A 141 26.91 -32.15 69.63
C GLU A 141 26.95 -30.89 68.78
N ASN A 142 27.78 -29.90 69.11
CA ASN A 142 27.93 -28.68 68.31
C ASN A 142 28.55 -28.98 66.93
N ARG A 143 29.48 -29.95 66.84
CA ARG A 143 29.99 -30.44 65.54
C ARG A 143 28.91 -31.19 64.74
N GLU A 144 28.08 -31.99 65.38
CA GLU A 144 26.93 -32.67 64.77
C GLU A 144 25.89 -31.65 64.29
N MET A 145 25.54 -30.67 65.11
CA MET A 145 24.60 -29.59 64.81
C MET A 145 25.10 -28.72 63.64
N LYS A 146 26.39 -28.38 63.59
CA LYS A 146 27.00 -27.70 62.43
C LYS A 146 26.94 -28.54 61.15
N ARG A 147 27.12 -29.87 61.25
CA ARG A 147 26.93 -30.77 60.10
C ARG A 147 25.47 -30.83 59.64
N ARG A 148 24.50 -30.77 60.56
CA ARG A 148 23.06 -30.72 60.23
C ARG A 148 22.65 -29.38 59.61
N LEU A 149 23.10 -28.26 60.17
CA LEU A 149 22.94 -26.92 59.59
C LEU A 149 23.47 -26.89 58.15
N GLY A 150 24.71 -27.29 57.92
CA GLY A 150 25.28 -27.38 56.56
C GLY A 150 24.66 -28.45 55.64
N VAL A 151 23.63 -29.20 56.07
CA VAL A 151 22.76 -30.01 55.20
C VAL A 151 21.44 -29.29 54.96
N VAL A 152 20.89 -28.59 55.95
CA VAL A 152 19.70 -27.72 55.80
C VAL A 152 20.00 -26.55 54.87
N ASP A 153 21.13 -25.85 55.06
CA ASP A 153 21.53 -24.71 54.23
C ASP A 153 21.61 -25.12 52.74
N ARG A 154 22.26 -26.24 52.43
CA ARG A 154 22.33 -26.78 51.06
C ARG A 154 20.96 -27.18 50.51
N ARG A 155 20.06 -27.73 51.32
CA ARG A 155 18.68 -28.03 50.88
C ARG A 155 17.88 -26.77 50.59
N LEU A 156 17.99 -25.74 51.42
CA LEU A 156 17.35 -24.44 51.19
C LEU A 156 17.90 -23.75 49.94
N GLU A 157 19.21 -23.87 49.69
CA GLU A 157 19.87 -23.35 48.49
C GLU A 157 19.46 -24.13 47.23
N ASP A 158 19.36 -25.46 47.30
CA ASP A 158 18.83 -26.29 46.21
C ASP A 158 17.34 -26.02 45.94
N GLU A 159 16.51 -25.85 46.98
CA GLU A 159 15.08 -25.51 46.86
C GLU A 159 14.88 -24.10 46.27
N ALA A 160 15.66 -23.10 46.71
CA ALA A 160 15.62 -21.76 46.15
C ALA A 160 16.03 -21.76 44.66
N ASN A 161 17.11 -22.46 44.30
CA ASN A 161 17.54 -22.61 42.91
C ASN A 161 16.52 -23.39 42.05
N SER A 162 15.83 -24.37 42.64
CA SER A 162 14.78 -25.17 42.00
C SER A 162 13.52 -24.33 41.73
N ALA A 163 13.13 -23.45 42.66
CA ALA A 163 11.99 -22.55 42.52
C ALA A 163 12.27 -21.39 41.55
N GLN A 164 13.47 -20.79 41.60
CA GLN A 164 13.83 -19.61 40.81
C GLN A 164 13.99 -19.90 39.31
N ARG A 165 14.46 -21.10 38.93
CA ARG A 165 14.68 -21.47 37.51
C ARG A 165 13.38 -21.44 36.68
N PRO A 166 12.28 -22.13 37.06
CA PRO A 166 11.00 -22.06 36.34
C PRO A 166 10.46 -20.63 36.18
N GLU A 167 10.54 -19.81 37.23
CA GLU A 167 10.10 -18.41 37.17
C GLU A 167 10.94 -17.59 36.19
N GLN A 168 12.26 -17.76 36.19
CA GLN A 168 13.16 -17.08 35.26
C GLN A 168 12.95 -17.52 33.81
N TYR A 169 12.69 -18.81 33.55
CA TYR A 169 12.29 -19.29 32.22
C TYR A 169 10.94 -18.73 31.78
N ALA A 170 9.95 -18.64 32.68
CA ALA A 170 8.66 -18.04 32.39
C ALA A 170 8.79 -16.54 32.07
N LEU A 171 9.58 -15.80 32.85
CA LEU A 171 9.86 -14.38 32.65
C LEU A 171 10.53 -14.13 31.29
N ASN A 172 11.59 -14.87 30.96
CA ASN A 172 12.26 -14.75 29.65
C ASN A 172 11.27 -15.03 28.50
N ARG A 173 10.45 -16.08 28.62
CA ARG A 173 9.44 -16.43 27.61
C ARG A 173 8.35 -15.37 27.47
N MET A 174 7.99 -14.65 28.54
CA MET A 174 7.07 -13.52 28.47
C MET A 174 7.74 -12.30 27.82
N THR A 175 8.99 -12.01 28.15
CA THR A 175 9.78 -10.94 27.53
C THR A 175 9.91 -11.12 26.02
N ASP A 176 10.27 -12.33 25.56
CA ASP A 176 10.35 -12.67 24.13
C ASP A 176 9.00 -12.51 23.42
N ARG A 177 7.89 -12.86 24.09
CA ARG A 177 6.54 -12.67 23.56
C ARG A 177 6.16 -11.19 23.47
N MET A 178 6.52 -10.36 24.46
CA MET A 178 6.29 -8.91 24.38
C MET A 178 7.12 -8.28 23.26
N ALA A 179 8.40 -8.64 23.12
CA ALA A 179 9.25 -8.15 22.02
C ALA A 179 8.65 -8.46 20.64
N LYS A 180 8.16 -9.70 20.43
CA LYS A 180 7.46 -10.09 19.19
C LYS A 180 6.15 -9.32 18.97
N ILE A 181 5.37 -9.07 20.02
CA ILE A 181 4.14 -8.27 19.93
C ILE A 181 4.46 -6.82 19.55
N GLU A 182 5.52 -6.23 20.11
CA GLU A 182 5.97 -4.89 19.73
C GLU A 182 6.49 -4.84 18.28
N GLU A 183 7.25 -5.85 17.84
CA GLU A 183 7.73 -5.96 16.46
C GLU A 183 6.57 -6.03 15.46
N VAL A 184 5.59 -6.91 15.71
CA VAL A 184 4.35 -6.97 14.92
C VAL A 184 3.62 -5.63 14.94
N ASN A 185 3.49 -4.98 16.09
CA ASN A 185 2.80 -3.69 16.19
C ASN A 185 3.54 -2.57 15.41
N ARG A 186 4.87 -2.54 15.42
CA ARG A 186 5.69 -1.63 14.59
C ARG A 186 5.49 -1.91 13.10
N ALA A 187 5.53 -3.18 12.69
CA ALA A 187 5.32 -3.58 11.30
C ALA A 187 3.90 -3.22 10.81
N THR A 188 2.86 -3.52 11.59
CA THR A 188 1.47 -3.14 11.31
C THR A 188 1.31 -1.62 11.23
N SER A 189 1.89 -0.85 12.15
CA SER A 189 1.83 0.62 12.14
C SER A 189 2.52 1.22 10.91
N SER A 190 3.64 0.65 10.48
CA SER A 190 4.34 1.04 9.25
C SER A 190 3.51 0.77 7.99
N THR A 191 2.92 -0.43 7.90
CA THR A 191 2.03 -0.83 6.80
C THR A 191 0.78 0.06 6.73
N ILE A 192 0.13 0.34 7.87
CA ILE A 192 -1.02 1.25 7.93
C ILE A 192 -0.61 2.67 7.48
N SER A 193 0.52 3.18 7.96
CA SER A 193 1.01 4.51 7.57
C SER A 193 1.27 4.61 6.06
N SER A 194 1.87 3.57 5.48
CA SER A 194 2.12 3.46 4.03
C SER A 194 0.81 3.38 3.24
N ALA A 195 -0.16 2.60 3.70
CA ALA A 195 -1.48 2.50 3.08
C ALA A 195 -2.26 3.82 3.12
N VAL A 196 -2.19 4.57 4.23
CA VAL A 196 -2.80 5.90 4.37
C VAL A 196 -2.14 6.91 3.42
N GLN A 197 -0.81 6.89 3.27
CA GLN A 197 -0.11 7.74 2.31
C GLN A 197 -0.50 7.41 0.87
N ASN A 198 -0.55 6.12 0.50
CA ASN A 198 -0.98 5.68 -0.83
C ASN A 198 -2.44 6.07 -1.13
N HIS A 199 -3.36 5.90 -0.17
CA HIS A 199 -4.75 6.33 -0.32
C HIS A 199 -4.84 7.84 -0.54
N LYS A 200 -4.07 8.64 0.21
CA LYS A 200 -4.04 10.10 0.04
C LYS A 200 -3.51 10.50 -1.34
N ALA A 201 -2.44 9.86 -1.82
CA ALA A 201 -1.90 10.11 -3.16
C ALA A 201 -2.91 9.77 -4.28
N LEU A 202 -3.62 8.65 -4.15
CA LEU A 202 -4.71 8.27 -5.07
C LEU A 202 -5.88 9.25 -5.04
N GLN A 203 -6.25 9.75 -3.85
CA GLN A 203 -7.29 10.77 -3.70
C GLN A 203 -6.89 12.09 -4.36
N ASP A 204 -5.67 12.57 -4.12
CA ASP A 204 -5.13 13.79 -4.73
C ASP A 204 -5.04 13.67 -6.26
N GLN A 205 -4.65 12.50 -6.77
CA GLN A 205 -4.64 12.21 -8.21
C GLN A 205 -6.07 12.21 -8.80
N THR A 206 -7.02 11.56 -8.15
CA THR A 206 -8.43 11.53 -8.56
C THR A 206 -9.03 12.95 -8.64
N VAL A 207 -8.66 13.84 -7.71
CA VAL A 207 -9.09 15.25 -7.73
C VAL A 207 -8.50 15.99 -8.93
N LYS A 208 -7.21 15.80 -9.25
CA LYS A 208 -6.57 16.38 -10.44
C LYS A 208 -7.21 15.89 -11.73
N ASP A 209 -7.46 14.60 -11.85
CA ASP A 209 -8.06 14.00 -13.04
C ASP A 209 -9.50 14.48 -13.26
N ARG A 210 -10.29 14.62 -12.18
CA ARG A 210 -11.64 15.19 -12.23
C ARG A 210 -11.61 16.67 -12.69
N LEU A 211 -10.61 17.44 -12.25
CA LEU A 211 -10.45 18.84 -12.64
C LEU A 211 -10.02 18.96 -14.11
N SER A 212 -9.06 18.13 -14.56
CA SER A 212 -8.63 18.02 -15.96
C SER A 212 -9.78 17.61 -16.89
N PHE A 213 -10.58 16.61 -16.49
CA PHE A 213 -11.77 16.20 -17.24
C PHE A 213 -12.78 17.35 -17.36
N ARG A 214 -13.10 18.04 -16.26
CA ARG A 214 -14.01 19.19 -16.26
C ARG A 214 -13.53 20.31 -17.20
N THR A 215 -12.23 20.64 -17.18
CA THR A 215 -11.65 21.65 -18.08
C THR A 215 -11.79 21.25 -19.55
N ARG A 216 -11.58 19.97 -19.89
CA ARG A 216 -11.78 19.46 -21.25
C ARG A 216 -13.25 19.48 -21.68
N CYS A 217 -14.19 19.19 -20.78
CA CYS A 217 -15.61 19.32 -21.06
C CYS A 217 -16.01 20.77 -21.37
N SER A 218 -15.59 21.74 -20.55
CA SER A 218 -15.92 23.15 -20.80
C SER A 218 -15.28 23.69 -22.08
N ALA A 219 -14.04 23.28 -22.39
CA ALA A 219 -13.44 23.60 -23.69
C ALA A 219 -14.23 23.01 -24.87
N LEU A 220 -14.75 21.78 -24.74
CA LEU A 220 -15.60 21.16 -25.76
C LEU A 220 -16.94 21.88 -25.91
N GLU A 221 -17.55 22.33 -24.81
CA GLU A 221 -18.77 23.15 -24.81
C GLU A 221 -18.53 24.48 -25.57
N ASP A 222 -17.42 25.18 -25.30
CA ASP A 222 -17.02 26.39 -26.03
C ASP A 222 -16.81 26.14 -27.54
N TYR A 223 -16.18 25.01 -27.90
CA TYR A 223 -16.01 24.62 -29.31
C TYR A 223 -17.35 24.29 -29.98
N MET A 224 -18.26 23.61 -29.28
CA MET A 224 -19.60 23.33 -29.79
C MET A 224 -20.40 24.62 -30.02
N GLU A 225 -20.33 25.59 -29.12
CA GLU A 225 -21.07 26.85 -29.26
C GLU A 225 -20.52 27.71 -30.40
N LYS A 226 -19.19 27.77 -30.57
CA LYS A 226 -18.55 28.36 -31.76
C LYS A 226 -18.98 27.66 -33.06
N ASN A 227 -19.14 26.33 -33.04
CA ASN A 227 -19.58 25.60 -34.22
C ASN A 227 -21.05 25.87 -34.55
N LYS A 228 -21.94 25.95 -33.55
CA LYS A 228 -23.33 26.41 -33.76
C LYS A 228 -23.40 27.81 -34.37
N ALA A 229 -22.55 28.74 -33.92
CA ALA A 229 -22.46 30.08 -34.48
C ALA A 229 -22.07 30.04 -35.97
N LYS A 230 -21.00 29.30 -36.32
CA LYS A 230 -20.60 29.09 -37.72
C LYS A 230 -21.68 28.42 -38.57
N HIS A 231 -22.42 27.44 -38.03
CA HIS A 231 -23.54 26.84 -38.76
C HIS A 231 -24.67 27.83 -39.04
N LYS A 232 -24.92 28.80 -38.13
CA LYS A 232 -25.88 29.88 -38.35
C LYS A 232 -25.40 30.87 -39.40
N GLU A 233 -24.12 31.25 -39.38
CA GLU A 233 -23.49 32.09 -40.41
C GLU A 233 -23.55 31.44 -41.79
N ASN A 234 -23.20 30.14 -41.88
CA ASN A 234 -23.30 29.37 -43.12
C ASN A 234 -24.74 29.29 -43.64
N ALA A 235 -25.72 29.10 -42.76
CA ALA A 235 -27.14 29.11 -43.16
C ALA A 235 -27.57 30.47 -43.73
N GLN A 236 -27.12 31.58 -43.12
CA GLN A 236 -27.37 32.93 -43.63
C GLN A 236 -26.70 33.15 -44.99
N ALA A 237 -25.45 32.72 -45.16
CA ALA A 237 -24.73 32.81 -46.44
C ALA A 237 -25.43 32.01 -47.55
N ILE A 238 -25.88 30.78 -47.26
CA ILE A 238 -26.66 29.96 -48.19
C ILE A 238 -27.96 30.67 -48.60
N SER A 239 -28.70 31.23 -47.64
CA SER A 239 -29.91 32.01 -47.96
C SER A 239 -29.62 33.23 -48.83
N SER A 240 -28.51 33.96 -48.60
CA SER A 240 -28.10 35.09 -49.44
C SER A 240 -27.70 34.68 -50.86
N ILE A 241 -27.05 33.52 -51.01
CA ILE A 241 -26.74 32.94 -52.32
C ILE A 241 -28.03 32.54 -53.05
N GLN A 242 -28.98 31.92 -52.33
CA GLN A 242 -30.28 31.53 -52.88
C GLN A 242 -31.08 32.75 -53.39
N THR A 243 -31.20 33.82 -52.60
CA THR A 243 -31.90 35.03 -53.07
C THR A 243 -31.21 35.67 -54.28
N THR A 244 -29.88 35.67 -54.31
CA THR A 244 -29.10 36.20 -55.44
C THR A 244 -29.34 35.36 -56.71
N LEU A 245 -29.37 34.03 -56.58
CA LEU A 245 -29.66 33.11 -57.68
C LEU A 245 -31.11 33.27 -58.19
N ASP A 246 -32.08 33.38 -57.30
CA ASP A 246 -33.49 33.61 -57.66
C ASP A 246 -33.67 34.94 -58.42
N ASP A 247 -32.99 36.00 -58.00
CA ASP A 247 -33.00 37.30 -58.71
C ASP A 247 -32.34 37.21 -60.10
N HIS A 248 -31.24 36.47 -60.23
CA HIS A 248 -30.62 36.19 -61.54
C HIS A 248 -31.54 35.38 -62.46
N ILE A 249 -32.22 34.35 -61.94
CA ILE A 249 -33.20 33.55 -62.70
C ILE A 249 -34.35 34.44 -63.17
N ARG A 250 -34.92 35.28 -62.28
CA ARG A 250 -35.99 36.22 -62.63
C ARG A 250 -35.57 37.23 -63.69
N LYS A 251 -34.34 37.74 -63.64
CA LYS A 251 -33.79 38.65 -64.65
C LYS A 251 -33.65 37.95 -66.00
N SER A 252 -33.07 36.75 -66.00
CA SER A 252 -32.91 35.92 -67.20
C SER A 252 -34.26 35.57 -67.85
N ASP A 253 -35.26 35.18 -67.05
CA ASP A 253 -36.64 34.93 -67.52
C ASP A 253 -37.29 36.18 -68.13
N GLY A 254 -36.99 37.37 -67.58
CA GLY A 254 -37.44 38.66 -68.11
C GLY A 254 -36.81 38.96 -69.47
N GLU A 255 -35.49 38.85 -69.56
CA GLU A 255 -34.71 39.05 -70.79
C GLU A 255 -35.14 38.03 -71.88
N HIS A 256 -35.30 36.75 -71.53
CA HIS A 256 -35.79 35.73 -72.47
C HIS A 256 -37.19 36.04 -73.00
N LYS A 257 -38.11 36.55 -72.17
CA LYS A 257 -39.45 36.99 -72.63
C LYS A 257 -39.34 38.17 -73.59
N GLU A 258 -38.54 39.18 -73.26
CA GLU A 258 -38.32 40.35 -74.13
C GLU A 258 -37.70 39.95 -75.48
N HIS A 259 -36.67 39.09 -75.47
CA HIS A 259 -36.07 38.54 -76.69
C HIS A 259 -37.07 37.73 -77.52
N THR A 260 -37.93 36.93 -76.87
CA THR A 260 -38.99 36.17 -77.55
C THR A 260 -39.97 37.11 -78.24
N SER A 261 -40.45 38.16 -77.56
CA SER A 261 -41.33 39.17 -78.17
C SER A 261 -40.68 39.91 -79.33
N LYS A 262 -39.39 40.26 -79.23
CA LYS A 262 -38.64 40.88 -80.36
C LYS A 262 -38.52 39.93 -81.56
N ILE A 263 -38.27 38.65 -81.32
CA ILE A 263 -38.19 37.63 -82.39
C ILE A 263 -39.55 37.44 -83.07
N GLU A 264 -40.66 37.46 -82.32
CA GLU A 264 -41.99 37.41 -82.94
C GLU A 264 -42.32 38.66 -83.76
N LEU A 265 -41.92 39.85 -83.30
CA LEU A 265 -42.05 41.09 -84.06
C LEU A 265 -41.27 41.02 -85.38
N PHE A 266 -39.97 40.66 -85.34
CA PHE A 266 -39.15 40.52 -86.54
C PHE A 266 -39.67 39.43 -87.49
N LYS A 267 -40.24 38.33 -86.99
CA LYS A 267 -40.94 37.35 -87.84
C LYS A 267 -42.16 37.96 -88.52
N ALA A 268 -42.93 38.81 -87.84
CA ALA A 268 -44.07 39.51 -88.44
C ALA A 268 -43.62 40.52 -89.53
N ASP A 269 -42.53 41.25 -89.28
CA ASP A 269 -41.94 42.19 -90.26
C ASP A 269 -41.42 41.45 -91.50
N VAL A 270 -40.66 40.35 -91.32
CA VAL A 270 -40.18 39.50 -92.43
C VAL A 270 -41.34 38.92 -93.23
N ASN A 271 -42.39 38.42 -92.55
CA ASN A 271 -43.61 37.94 -93.23
C ASN A 271 -44.36 39.05 -93.98
N THR A 272 -44.20 40.31 -93.58
CA THR A 272 -44.80 41.46 -94.26
C THR A 272 -44.00 41.83 -95.50
N LEU A 273 -42.66 41.94 -95.36
CA LEU A 273 -41.74 42.17 -96.48
C LEU A 273 -41.86 41.08 -97.55
N GLN A 274 -41.97 39.81 -97.15
CA GLN A 274 -42.18 38.69 -98.08
C GLN A 274 -43.49 38.86 -98.86
N ARG A 275 -44.60 39.24 -98.21
CA ARG A 275 -45.85 39.54 -98.92
C ARG A 275 -45.73 40.71 -99.89
N THR A 276 -45.00 41.77 -99.55
CA THR A 276 -44.76 42.90 -100.46
C THR A 276 -43.93 42.46 -101.68
N LEU A 277 -42.91 41.62 -101.48
CA LEU A 277 -42.13 41.03 -102.55
C LEU A 277 -43.02 40.17 -103.48
N ASP A 278 -43.84 39.29 -102.90
CA ASP A 278 -44.68 38.35 -103.64
C ASP A 278 -45.87 39.02 -104.38
N LEU A 279 -46.45 40.09 -103.83
CA LEU A 279 -47.70 40.68 -104.33
C LEU A 279 -47.54 41.98 -105.14
N ASP A 280 -46.45 42.73 -104.97
CA ASP A 280 -46.21 44.00 -105.68
C ASP A 280 -44.94 43.93 -106.54
N VAL A 281 -43.81 43.54 -105.95
CA VAL A 281 -42.51 43.60 -106.64
C VAL A 281 -42.37 42.53 -107.73
N LEU A 282 -42.65 41.25 -107.43
CA LEU A 282 -42.54 40.16 -108.41
C LEU A 282 -43.48 40.35 -109.62
N PRO A 283 -44.79 40.63 -109.46
CA PRO A 283 -45.68 40.84 -110.60
C PRO A 283 -45.26 42.01 -111.50
N ARG A 284 -44.70 43.09 -110.92
CA ARG A 284 -44.23 44.25 -111.70
C ARG A 284 -42.91 43.97 -112.42
N LEU A 285 -42.08 43.06 -111.90
CA LEU A 285 -40.91 42.56 -112.64
C LEU A 285 -41.33 41.66 -113.81
N GLU A 286 -42.36 40.82 -113.63
CA GLU A 286 -42.93 40.00 -114.72
C GLU A 286 -43.57 40.88 -115.81
N GLU A 287 -44.41 41.87 -115.44
CA GLU A 287 -45.01 42.82 -116.39
C GLU A 287 -43.95 43.60 -117.18
N ASN A 288 -42.89 44.06 -116.50
CA ASN A 288 -41.75 44.72 -117.16
C ASN A 288 -40.98 43.78 -118.10
N ALA A 289 -40.84 42.50 -117.75
CA ALA A 289 -40.20 41.50 -118.61
C ALA A 289 -41.02 41.21 -119.87
N ASP A 290 -42.35 41.11 -119.76
CA ASP A 290 -43.27 40.95 -120.89
C ASP A 290 -43.32 42.21 -121.77
N ALA A 291 -43.28 43.40 -121.18
CA ALA A 291 -43.16 44.66 -121.90
C ALA A 291 -41.82 44.73 -122.69
N ALA A 292 -40.70 44.36 -122.07
CA ALA A 292 -39.40 44.28 -122.72
C ALA A 292 -39.36 43.24 -123.86
N ALA A 293 -39.96 42.06 -123.66
CA ALA A 293 -40.08 41.03 -124.69
C ALA A 293 -40.95 41.49 -125.88
N THR A 294 -42.01 42.26 -125.60
CA THR A 294 -42.88 42.86 -126.62
C THR A 294 -42.15 43.96 -127.40
N ALA A 295 -41.43 44.84 -126.73
CA ALA A 295 -40.57 45.85 -127.36
C ALA A 295 -39.49 45.22 -128.24
N HIS A 296 -38.87 44.12 -127.79
CA HIS A 296 -37.87 43.39 -128.57
C HIS A 296 -38.46 42.74 -129.84
N LYS A 297 -39.67 42.17 -129.77
CA LYS A 297 -40.41 41.68 -130.97
C LYS A 297 -40.73 42.82 -131.93
N ALA A 298 -41.16 43.98 -131.42
CA ALA A 298 -41.47 45.15 -132.25
C ALA A 298 -40.22 45.68 -132.98
N LEU A 299 -39.09 45.81 -132.28
CA LEU A 299 -37.79 46.17 -132.86
C LEU A 299 -37.37 45.20 -133.98
N LYS A 300 -37.49 43.89 -133.76
CA LYS A 300 -37.15 42.86 -134.75
C LYS A 300 -38.06 42.90 -135.99
N SER A 301 -39.33 43.28 -135.82
CA SER A 301 -40.29 43.51 -136.91
C SER A 301 -39.93 44.76 -137.73
N LEU A 302 -39.58 45.86 -137.05
CA LEU A 302 -39.07 47.09 -137.66
C LEU A 302 -37.79 46.85 -138.49
N GLU A 303 -36.86 46.06 -137.98
CA GLU A 303 -35.63 45.68 -138.69
C GLU A 303 -35.92 44.90 -139.98
N LEU A 304 -36.92 44.01 -139.95
CA LEU A 304 -37.44 43.29 -141.12
C LEU A 304 -38.12 44.21 -142.14
N GLN A 305 -38.92 45.18 -141.68
CA GLN A 305 -39.53 46.19 -142.55
C GLN A 305 -38.46 47.06 -143.22
N HIS A 306 -37.43 47.49 -142.49
CA HIS A 306 -36.32 48.28 -143.03
C HIS A 306 -35.55 47.50 -144.12
N LYS A 307 -35.31 46.20 -143.90
CA LYS A 307 -34.73 45.28 -144.91
C LYS A 307 -35.64 45.06 -146.13
N SER A 308 -36.96 45.18 -145.99
CA SER A 308 -37.91 45.10 -147.11
C SER A 308 -37.93 46.37 -147.98
N LEU A 309 -37.80 47.55 -147.35
CA LEU A 309 -37.77 48.85 -148.02
C LEU A 309 -36.46 49.06 -148.81
N ALA A 310 -35.34 48.51 -148.33
CA ALA A 310 -34.04 48.62 -148.99
C ALA A 310 -33.94 47.94 -150.37
N ASN A 311 -34.87 47.04 -150.73
CA ASN A 311 -34.75 46.18 -151.92
C ASN A 311 -35.52 46.67 -153.17
N ARG A 312 -36.09 47.90 -153.16
CA ARG A 312 -36.75 48.49 -154.33
C ARG A 312 -36.58 50.01 -154.43
N GLN A 313 -35.48 50.49 -155.03
CA GLN A 313 -35.47 51.42 -156.18
C GLN A 313 -34.13 52.16 -156.41
N SER A 314 -33.77 52.28 -157.68
CA SER A 314 -32.89 53.28 -158.33
C SER A 314 -33.09 53.14 -159.86
N PRO A 315 -32.81 54.12 -160.74
CA PRO A 315 -31.70 55.10 -160.63
C PRO A 315 -31.88 56.56 -161.18
N ALA A 316 -30.90 57.44 -160.87
CA ALA A 316 -30.40 58.65 -161.61
C ALA A 316 -31.33 59.90 -161.77
N VAL A 317 -30.94 61.12 -162.21
CA VAL A 317 -29.69 61.74 -162.76
C VAL A 317 -29.58 63.25 -162.34
N ALA A 318 -28.38 63.79 -161.99
CA ALA A 318 -27.91 65.22 -162.05
C ALA A 318 -28.66 66.38 -161.30
N ALA A 319 -28.07 67.55 -160.96
CA ALA A 319 -26.68 67.99 -160.73
C ALA A 319 -26.61 69.43 -160.10
N VAL A 320 -25.59 69.70 -159.27
CA VAL A 320 -24.87 70.99 -159.06
C VAL A 320 -25.55 72.18 -158.30
N VAL A 321 -24.99 72.46 -157.09
CA VAL A 321 -24.73 73.76 -156.40
C VAL A 321 -25.78 74.42 -155.45
N ALA A 322 -25.23 74.98 -154.36
CA ALA A 322 -25.77 75.86 -153.30
C ALA A 322 -26.14 75.20 -151.94
N PRO A 323 -26.02 75.91 -150.79
CA PRO A 323 -25.61 75.29 -149.51
C PRO A 323 -26.73 75.00 -148.48
N THR A 324 -26.36 74.18 -147.46
CA THR A 324 -26.96 74.02 -146.11
C THR A 324 -28.47 73.75 -146.02
N PRO A 325 -28.85 72.51 -145.63
CA PRO A 325 -29.35 72.32 -144.25
C PRO A 325 -28.90 71.01 -143.55
N ALA A 326 -28.14 70.13 -144.22
CA ALA A 326 -27.63 68.89 -143.60
C ALA A 326 -26.61 69.13 -142.47
N PHE A 327 -26.02 70.34 -142.41
CA PHE A 327 -25.18 70.76 -141.29
C PHE A 327 -26.02 71.02 -140.04
N ASP A 328 -27.20 71.63 -140.16
CA ASP A 328 -28.07 71.95 -139.02
C ASP A 328 -28.65 70.69 -138.36
N GLU A 329 -28.94 69.63 -139.13
CA GLU A 329 -29.34 68.34 -138.59
C GLU A 329 -28.16 67.60 -137.90
N LEU A 330 -26.94 67.73 -138.44
CA LEU A 330 -25.74 67.22 -137.79
C LEU A 330 -25.41 68.00 -136.50
N VAL A 331 -25.58 69.32 -136.50
CA VAL A 331 -25.44 70.18 -135.32
C VAL A 331 -26.49 69.83 -134.27
N ALA A 332 -27.77 69.71 -134.62
CA ALA A 332 -28.82 69.31 -133.68
C ALA A 332 -28.58 67.91 -133.07
N ARG A 333 -28.00 66.97 -133.84
CA ARG A 333 -27.56 65.66 -133.32
C ARG A 333 -26.30 65.75 -132.46
N LEU A 334 -25.41 66.70 -132.73
CA LEU A 334 -24.25 67.00 -131.90
C LEU A 334 -24.72 67.58 -130.56
N ASP A 335 -25.56 68.62 -130.56
CA ASP A 335 -26.15 69.26 -129.38
C ASP A 335 -26.96 68.26 -128.51
N SER A 336 -27.68 67.34 -129.16
CA SER A 336 -28.40 66.27 -128.47
C SER A 336 -27.46 65.23 -127.83
N ASN A 337 -26.32 64.91 -128.47
CA ASN A 337 -25.30 64.07 -127.87
C ASN A 337 -24.54 64.80 -126.76
N GLU A 338 -24.24 66.09 -126.91
CA GLU A 338 -23.62 66.95 -125.91
C GLU A 338 -24.47 67.00 -124.62
N SER A 339 -25.79 67.21 -124.78
CA SER A 339 -26.74 67.18 -123.66
C SER A 339 -26.81 65.82 -122.96
N ARG A 340 -26.63 64.72 -123.71
CA ARG A 340 -26.54 63.37 -123.14
C ARG A 340 -25.19 63.10 -122.49
N LEU A 341 -24.11 63.70 -122.98
CA LEU A 341 -22.79 63.63 -122.37
C LEU A 341 -22.81 64.32 -121.00
N GLY A 342 -23.33 65.55 -120.93
CA GLY A 342 -23.46 66.29 -119.67
C GLY A 342 -24.36 65.61 -118.63
N LEU A 343 -25.36 64.83 -119.06
CA LEU A 343 -26.13 63.98 -118.14
C LEU A 343 -25.31 62.79 -117.59
N VAL A 344 -24.46 62.18 -118.43
CA VAL A 344 -23.56 61.09 -118.00
C VAL A 344 -22.43 61.62 -117.11
N GLU A 345 -21.91 62.81 -117.38
CA GLU A 345 -20.95 63.51 -116.51
C GLU A 345 -21.58 63.79 -115.13
N ALA A 346 -22.81 64.30 -115.09
CA ALA A 346 -23.53 64.50 -113.82
C ALA A 346 -23.84 63.19 -113.07
N GLU A 347 -24.07 62.07 -113.76
CA GLU A 347 -24.18 60.75 -113.13
C GLU A 347 -22.83 60.21 -112.62
N LEU A 348 -21.71 60.53 -113.30
CA LEU A 348 -20.37 60.20 -112.83
C LEU A 348 -19.99 61.00 -111.58
N ASP A 349 -20.18 62.32 -111.57
CA ASP A 349 -19.94 63.19 -110.40
C ASP A 349 -20.73 62.71 -109.17
N ASN A 350 -21.96 62.23 -109.37
CA ASN A 350 -22.80 61.65 -108.32
C ASN A 350 -22.28 60.28 -107.85
N HIS A 351 -21.77 59.44 -108.75
CA HIS A 351 -21.13 58.18 -108.36
C HIS A 351 -19.83 58.40 -107.59
N ASP A 352 -18.98 59.34 -108.01
CA ASP A 352 -17.75 59.69 -107.29
C ASP A 352 -18.09 60.26 -105.90
N SER A 353 -19.08 61.16 -105.80
CA SER A 353 -19.58 61.66 -104.50
C SER A 353 -20.07 60.55 -103.56
N ARG A 354 -20.68 59.49 -104.11
CA ARG A 354 -21.14 58.32 -103.34
C ARG A 354 -19.99 57.37 -102.98
N LEU A 355 -18.97 57.25 -103.82
CA LEU A 355 -17.76 56.47 -103.52
C LEU A 355 -16.98 57.12 -102.37
N ASP A 356 -16.79 58.44 -102.42
CA ASP A 356 -16.27 59.28 -101.33
C ASP A 356 -16.99 59.05 -99.99
N GLU A 357 -18.32 58.91 -100.03
CA GLU A 357 -19.14 58.70 -98.83
C GLU A 357 -19.06 57.26 -98.31
N ILE A 358 -18.90 56.27 -99.20
CA ILE A 358 -18.62 54.87 -98.86
C ILE A 358 -17.21 54.73 -98.27
N GLU A 359 -16.20 55.41 -98.82
CA GLU A 359 -14.82 55.38 -98.32
C GLU A 359 -14.75 55.93 -96.89
N ARG A 360 -15.33 57.11 -96.64
CA ARG A 360 -15.45 57.67 -95.28
C ARG A 360 -16.31 56.83 -94.32
N ALA A 361 -17.15 55.93 -94.82
CA ALA A 361 -17.89 54.97 -93.99
C ALA A 361 -17.04 53.73 -93.68
N ALA A 362 -16.25 53.25 -94.65
CA ALA A 362 -15.31 52.15 -94.48
C ALA A 362 -14.18 52.51 -93.50
N GLU A 363 -13.62 53.72 -93.58
CA GLU A 363 -12.67 54.26 -92.61
C GLU A 363 -13.25 54.22 -91.19
N ARG A 364 -14.44 54.79 -90.98
CA ARG A 364 -15.11 54.79 -89.66
C ARG A 364 -15.38 53.38 -89.11
N ILE A 365 -15.73 52.42 -89.97
CA ILE A 365 -15.91 51.01 -89.56
C ILE A 365 -14.57 50.37 -89.19
N THR A 366 -13.49 50.73 -89.88
CA THR A 366 -12.13 50.26 -89.58
C THR A 366 -11.68 50.79 -88.23
N ASP A 367 -11.79 52.10 -87.98
CA ASP A 367 -11.46 52.73 -86.70
C ASP A 367 -12.28 52.14 -85.54
N GLU A 368 -13.60 51.93 -85.74
CA GLU A 368 -14.46 51.36 -84.71
C GLU A 368 -14.13 49.89 -84.39
N ASN A 369 -13.69 49.12 -85.39
CA ASN A 369 -13.24 47.73 -85.18
C ASN A 369 -11.88 47.69 -84.50
N GLU A 370 -10.92 48.54 -84.92
CA GLU A 370 -9.58 48.60 -84.31
C GLU A 370 -9.68 48.99 -82.83
N PHE A 371 -10.51 49.98 -82.49
CA PHE A 371 -10.81 50.34 -81.09
C PHE A 371 -11.46 49.19 -80.29
N LYS A 372 -12.38 48.43 -80.89
CA LYS A 372 -13.00 47.26 -80.23
C LYS A 372 -11.99 46.14 -80.01
N ASP A 373 -11.12 45.88 -80.96
CA ASP A 373 -10.08 44.85 -80.84
C ASP A 373 -9.04 45.23 -79.78
N GLU A 374 -8.62 46.51 -79.69
CA GLU A 374 -7.80 47.00 -78.58
C GLU A 374 -8.50 46.83 -77.22
N MET A 375 -9.78 47.21 -77.11
CA MET A 375 -10.55 47.08 -75.88
C MET A 375 -10.70 45.61 -75.46
N MET A 376 -11.04 44.72 -76.39
CA MET A 376 -11.16 43.27 -76.13
C MET A 376 -9.80 42.66 -75.75
N SER A 377 -8.72 43.05 -76.41
CA SER A 377 -7.35 42.61 -76.09
C SER A 377 -6.94 43.03 -74.67
N GLY A 378 -7.30 44.26 -74.27
CA GLY A 378 -7.12 44.75 -72.89
C GLY A 378 -7.91 43.92 -71.87
N GLN A 379 -9.19 43.65 -72.12
CA GLN A 379 -10.03 42.83 -71.24
C GLN A 379 -9.54 41.38 -71.13
N ILE A 380 -9.11 40.77 -72.23
CA ILE A 380 -8.51 39.43 -72.25
C ILE A 380 -7.21 39.41 -71.43
N SER A 381 -6.38 40.44 -71.55
CA SER A 381 -5.14 40.57 -70.77
C SER A 381 -5.42 40.69 -69.27
N GLU A 382 -6.42 41.48 -68.86
CA GLU A 382 -6.81 41.61 -67.46
C GLU A 382 -7.37 40.30 -66.88
N LEU A 383 -8.21 39.59 -67.65
CA LEU A 383 -8.76 38.29 -67.27
C LEU A 383 -7.66 37.22 -67.14
N ASN A 384 -6.69 37.19 -68.07
CA ASN A 384 -5.53 36.29 -67.98
C ASN A 384 -4.69 36.58 -66.73
N THR A 385 -4.41 37.86 -66.41
CA THR A 385 -3.68 38.19 -65.17
C THR A 385 -4.42 37.76 -63.90
N LYS A 386 -5.74 37.92 -63.84
CA LYS A 386 -6.56 37.43 -62.70
C LYS A 386 -6.57 35.90 -62.63
N LEU A 387 -6.59 35.21 -63.76
CA LEU A 387 -6.52 33.74 -63.81
C LEU A 387 -5.18 33.22 -63.29
N ASP A 388 -4.07 33.82 -63.75
CA ASP A 388 -2.71 33.54 -63.27
C ASP A 388 -2.58 33.76 -61.75
N GLU A 389 -3.18 34.84 -61.23
CA GLU A 389 -3.16 35.17 -59.81
C GLU A 389 -3.99 34.18 -58.97
N MET A 390 -5.18 33.79 -59.44
CA MET A 390 -5.97 32.71 -58.83
C MET A 390 -5.24 31.37 -58.86
N GLN A 391 -4.55 31.02 -59.96
CA GLN A 391 -3.76 29.79 -60.04
C GLN A 391 -2.57 29.81 -59.05
N ARG A 392 -1.87 30.94 -58.91
CA ARG A 392 -0.81 31.09 -57.90
C ARG A 392 -1.35 30.95 -56.48
N ASN A 393 -2.47 31.58 -56.17
CA ASN A 393 -3.09 31.53 -54.84
C ASN A 393 -3.56 30.10 -54.51
N SER A 394 -4.30 29.46 -55.41
CA SER A 394 -4.70 28.05 -55.28
C SER A 394 -3.50 27.11 -55.12
N GLY A 395 -2.41 27.35 -55.86
CA GLY A 395 -1.15 26.60 -55.74
C GLY A 395 -0.34 26.89 -54.46
N ASN A 396 -0.63 27.97 -53.75
CA ASN A 396 -0.12 28.24 -52.41
C ASN A 396 -1.03 27.57 -51.36
N ASP A 397 -2.36 27.74 -51.44
CA ASP A 397 -3.32 27.09 -50.53
C ASP A 397 -3.12 25.57 -50.48
N VAL A 398 -2.95 24.91 -51.64
CA VAL A 398 -2.68 23.46 -51.71
C VAL A 398 -1.34 23.09 -51.08
N ARG A 399 -0.34 23.98 -51.12
CA ARG A 399 0.97 23.77 -50.49
C ARG A 399 0.89 23.93 -48.98
N ASP A 400 0.16 24.94 -48.51
CA ASP A 400 0.00 25.23 -47.09
C ASP A 400 -0.88 24.18 -46.42
N ILE A 401 -1.98 23.74 -47.06
CA ILE A 401 -2.78 22.58 -46.60
C ILE A 401 -1.94 21.30 -46.56
N ARG A 402 -1.12 21.03 -47.60
CA ARG A 402 -0.19 19.88 -47.58
C ARG A 402 0.79 19.99 -46.42
N LYS A 403 1.33 21.18 -46.17
CA LYS A 403 2.28 21.41 -45.10
C LYS A 403 1.63 21.25 -43.72
N GLU A 404 0.42 21.77 -43.50
CA GLU A 404 -0.36 21.49 -42.28
C GLU A 404 -0.66 20.00 -42.11
N LEU A 405 -0.80 19.24 -43.21
CA LEU A 405 -0.97 17.78 -43.20
C LEU A 405 0.33 17.01 -42.89
N GLU A 406 1.49 17.56 -43.25
CA GLU A 406 2.82 17.00 -42.99
C GLU A 406 3.33 17.39 -41.58
N ASP A 407 3.06 18.63 -41.14
CA ASP A 407 3.27 19.18 -39.80
C ASP A 407 2.23 18.65 -38.78
N LEU A 408 1.25 17.85 -39.23
CA LEU A 408 0.31 17.06 -38.41
C LEU A 408 1.00 15.87 -37.71
N ASP A 409 2.16 16.14 -37.10
CA ASP A 409 2.93 15.24 -36.23
C ASP A 409 2.06 14.65 -35.10
N ALA A 410 0.93 15.28 -34.78
CA ALA A 410 -0.12 14.72 -33.92
C ALA A 410 -0.51 13.26 -34.28
N TRP A 411 -0.41 12.82 -35.54
CA TRP A 411 -0.65 11.42 -35.90
C TRP A 411 0.53 10.50 -35.50
N LYS A 412 1.78 10.94 -35.70
CA LYS A 412 2.99 10.23 -35.22
C LYS A 412 3.03 10.20 -33.69
N ASP A 413 2.62 11.29 -33.04
CA ASP A 413 2.50 11.39 -31.58
C ASP A 413 1.39 10.49 -31.05
N LEU A 414 0.22 10.45 -31.70
CA LEU A 414 -0.84 9.48 -31.38
C LEU A 414 -0.34 8.04 -31.52
N GLN A 415 0.35 7.72 -32.61
CA GLN A 415 0.90 6.40 -32.85
C GLN A 415 1.95 6.02 -31.78
N THR A 416 2.86 6.94 -31.46
CA THR A 416 3.84 6.81 -30.37
C THR A 416 3.15 6.63 -29.01
N HIS A 417 2.10 7.41 -28.73
CA HIS A 417 1.33 7.32 -27.49
C HIS A 417 0.58 5.99 -27.38
N ILE A 418 -0.01 5.49 -28.46
CA ILE A 418 -0.64 4.16 -28.55
C ILE A 418 0.40 3.06 -28.30
N GLN A 419 1.60 3.16 -28.87
CA GLN A 419 2.67 2.18 -28.64
C GLN A 419 3.21 2.23 -27.21
N ASN A 420 3.34 3.42 -26.62
CA ASN A 420 3.69 3.59 -25.21
C ASN A 420 2.64 2.94 -24.28
N LEU A 421 1.35 3.27 -24.46
CA LEU A 421 0.24 2.67 -23.71
C LEU A 421 0.23 1.14 -23.84
N ARG A 422 0.50 0.61 -25.04
CA ARG A 422 0.59 -0.83 -25.29
C ARG A 422 1.77 -1.46 -24.54
N SER A 423 2.91 -0.78 -24.43
CA SER A 423 4.02 -1.25 -23.59
C SER A 423 3.65 -1.24 -22.12
N THR A 424 3.07 -0.14 -21.61
CA THR A 424 2.68 -0.03 -20.19
C THR A 424 1.67 -1.10 -19.80
N LEU A 425 0.72 -1.40 -20.68
CA LEU A 425 -0.26 -2.47 -20.47
C LEU A 425 0.40 -3.86 -20.40
N ASN A 426 1.31 -4.18 -21.33
CA ASN A 426 2.04 -5.45 -21.33
C ASN A 426 2.91 -5.61 -20.07
N ASP A 427 3.53 -4.53 -19.59
CA ASP A 427 4.35 -4.55 -18.38
C ASP A 427 3.49 -4.72 -17.12
N HIS A 428 2.30 -4.10 -17.09
CA HIS A 428 1.34 -4.29 -16.01
C HIS A 428 0.72 -5.70 -16.00
N GLU A 429 0.42 -6.27 -17.17
CA GLU A 429 -0.01 -7.67 -17.32
C GLU A 429 1.07 -8.63 -16.78
N ARG A 430 2.33 -8.43 -17.20
CA ARG A 430 3.47 -9.25 -16.76
C ARG A 430 3.68 -9.15 -15.25
N SER A 431 3.65 -7.93 -14.69
CA SER A 431 3.78 -7.70 -13.25
C SER A 431 2.63 -8.36 -12.46
N THR A 432 1.39 -8.22 -12.92
CA THR A 432 0.21 -8.83 -12.29
C THR A 432 0.30 -10.35 -12.30
N LYS A 433 0.72 -10.93 -13.43
CA LYS A 433 0.93 -12.38 -13.56
C LYS A 433 1.99 -12.89 -12.57
N THR A 434 3.14 -12.24 -12.48
CA THR A 434 4.18 -12.60 -11.50
C THR A 434 3.65 -12.52 -10.06
N MET A 435 2.91 -11.46 -9.72
CA MET A 435 2.34 -11.30 -8.38
C MET A 435 1.35 -12.42 -8.02
N ILE A 436 0.52 -12.86 -8.98
CA ILE A 436 -0.40 -14.00 -8.82
C ILE A 436 0.37 -15.31 -8.65
N GLU A 437 1.43 -15.53 -9.42
CA GLU A 437 2.28 -16.72 -9.32
C GLU A 437 3.02 -16.81 -7.98
N GLU A 438 3.53 -15.69 -7.48
CA GLU A 438 4.19 -15.56 -6.17
C GLU A 438 3.21 -15.74 -5.01
N LEU A 439 2.06 -15.06 -5.03
CA LEU A 439 1.01 -15.23 -4.02
C LEU A 439 0.54 -16.70 -3.98
N GLY A 440 0.27 -17.29 -5.15
CA GLY A 440 -0.09 -18.70 -5.26
C GLY A 440 1.00 -19.65 -4.75
N ARG A 441 2.28 -19.30 -4.90
CA ARG A 441 3.40 -20.06 -4.33
C ARG A 441 3.44 -19.95 -2.81
N SER A 442 3.32 -18.74 -2.27
CA SER A 442 3.29 -18.48 -0.83
C SER A 442 2.12 -19.20 -0.14
N MET A 443 0.92 -19.13 -0.72
CA MET A 443 -0.25 -19.85 -0.21
C MET A 443 -0.06 -21.38 -0.20
N ARG A 444 0.56 -21.96 -1.25
CA ARG A 444 0.87 -23.40 -1.29
C ARG A 444 1.84 -23.79 -0.18
N LEU A 445 2.94 -23.04 -0.02
CA LEU A 445 3.93 -23.30 1.03
C LEU A 445 3.32 -23.24 2.43
N TYR A 446 2.47 -22.24 2.70
CA TYR A 446 1.77 -22.11 3.99
C TYR A 446 0.80 -23.29 4.23
N VAL A 447 0.07 -23.74 3.20
CA VAL A 447 -0.81 -24.92 3.31
C VAL A 447 -0.02 -26.21 3.55
N ASP A 448 1.14 -26.37 2.89
CA ASP A 448 2.01 -27.52 3.10
C ASP A 448 2.66 -27.52 4.49
N GLU A 449 3.06 -26.35 5.02
CA GLU A 449 3.55 -26.18 6.38
C GLU A 449 2.47 -26.51 7.43
N MET A 450 1.27 -25.94 7.29
CA MET A 450 0.11 -26.26 8.14
C MET A 450 -0.24 -27.76 8.11
N ARG A 451 -0.21 -28.39 6.92
CA ARG A 451 -0.43 -29.83 6.76
C ARG A 451 0.68 -30.65 7.44
N SER A 452 1.92 -30.18 7.40
CA SER A 452 3.05 -30.82 8.08
C SER A 452 2.89 -30.75 9.60
N SER A 453 2.59 -29.57 10.16
CA SER A 453 2.35 -29.36 11.60
C SER A 453 1.21 -30.23 12.12
N ALA A 454 0.07 -30.24 11.42
CA ALA A 454 -1.08 -31.08 11.77
C ALA A 454 -0.73 -32.58 11.75
N LYS A 455 0.16 -33.01 10.85
CA LYS A 455 0.62 -34.41 10.79
C LYS A 455 1.55 -34.74 11.97
N THR A 456 2.46 -33.85 12.35
CA THR A 456 3.33 -34.07 13.53
C THR A 456 2.53 -34.08 14.82
N GLU A 457 1.62 -33.13 15.03
CA GLU A 457 0.71 -33.09 16.18
C GLU A 457 -0.15 -34.36 16.29
N MET A 458 -0.63 -34.89 15.17
CA MET A 458 -1.45 -36.11 15.17
C MET A 458 -0.64 -37.38 15.50
N GLU A 459 0.63 -37.48 15.09
CA GLU A 459 1.50 -38.61 15.50
C GLU A 459 1.96 -38.46 16.97
N GLU A 460 2.16 -37.24 17.49
CA GLU A 460 2.42 -37.00 18.92
C GLU A 460 1.21 -37.39 19.78
N LEU A 461 -0.01 -36.96 19.40
CA LEU A 461 -1.26 -37.35 20.05
C LEU A 461 -1.47 -38.86 20.03
N LYS A 462 -1.17 -39.52 18.90
CA LYS A 462 -1.25 -40.97 18.75
C LYS A 462 -0.23 -41.69 19.64
N SER A 463 1.01 -41.21 19.69
CA SER A 463 2.05 -41.74 20.60
C SER A 463 1.65 -41.59 22.07
N SER A 464 1.10 -40.42 22.45
CA SER A 464 0.58 -40.15 23.80
C SER A 464 -0.62 -41.05 24.13
N SER A 465 -1.55 -41.22 23.20
CA SER A 465 -2.71 -42.12 23.34
C SER A 465 -2.27 -43.59 23.53
N THR A 466 -1.29 -44.07 22.75
CA THR A 466 -0.70 -45.41 22.95
C THR A 466 -0.04 -45.54 24.31
N TYR A 467 0.74 -44.55 24.74
CA TYR A 467 1.38 -44.56 26.07
C TYR A 467 0.34 -44.59 27.22
N THR A 468 -0.69 -43.75 27.16
CA THR A 468 -1.77 -43.74 28.17
C THR A 468 -2.58 -45.04 28.17
N SER A 469 -2.83 -45.64 27.00
CA SER A 469 -3.49 -46.95 26.89
C SER A 469 -2.66 -48.05 27.54
N GLN A 470 -1.35 -48.09 27.28
CA GLN A 470 -0.44 -49.06 27.90
C GLN A 470 -0.34 -48.86 29.42
N LEU A 471 -0.34 -47.60 29.88
CA LEU A 471 -0.36 -47.27 31.30
C LEU A 471 -1.66 -47.72 31.99
N LEU A 472 -2.81 -47.55 31.34
CA LEU A 472 -4.10 -48.04 31.85
C LEU A 472 -4.14 -49.56 31.89
N GLU A 473 -3.69 -50.24 30.84
CA GLU A 473 -3.60 -51.71 30.78
C GLU A 473 -2.74 -52.24 31.92
N ASN A 474 -1.55 -51.68 32.14
CA ASN A 474 -0.68 -52.03 33.28
C ASN A 474 -1.35 -51.83 34.65
N HIS A 475 -2.16 -50.78 34.83
CA HIS A 475 -2.91 -50.56 36.07
C HIS A 475 -4.05 -51.57 36.24
N VAL A 476 -4.77 -51.93 35.16
CA VAL A 476 -5.81 -52.96 35.19
C VAL A 476 -5.20 -54.32 35.57
N ASP A 477 -4.07 -54.68 34.95
CA ASP A 477 -3.28 -55.87 35.28
C ASP A 477 -2.88 -55.92 36.76
N LEU A 478 -2.39 -54.79 37.29
CA LEU A 478 -1.99 -54.66 38.69
C LEU A 478 -3.21 -54.81 39.63
N LEU A 479 -4.34 -54.19 39.31
CA LEU A 479 -5.58 -54.30 40.07
C LEU A 479 -6.12 -55.74 40.06
N GLN A 480 -6.13 -56.42 38.92
CA GLN A 480 -6.52 -57.83 38.83
C GLN A 480 -5.60 -58.75 39.65
N ARG A 481 -4.29 -58.48 39.68
CA ARG A 481 -3.34 -59.20 40.56
C ARG A 481 -3.59 -58.91 42.04
N HIS A 482 -3.99 -57.69 42.41
CA HIS A 482 -4.37 -57.35 43.77
C HIS A 482 -5.70 -58.01 44.18
N GLU A 483 -6.70 -58.03 43.30
CA GLU A 483 -7.96 -58.74 43.49
C GLU A 483 -7.72 -60.25 43.66
N GLY A 484 -6.95 -60.88 42.76
CA GLY A 484 -6.58 -62.30 42.88
C GLY A 484 -5.82 -62.61 44.17
N ARG A 485 -4.95 -61.71 44.65
CA ARG A 485 -4.29 -61.81 45.97
C ARG A 485 -5.29 -61.69 47.12
N LEU A 486 -6.18 -60.71 47.10
CA LEU A 486 -7.18 -60.53 48.15
C LEU A 486 -8.14 -61.72 48.23
N ASN A 487 -8.53 -62.29 47.08
CA ASN A 487 -9.41 -63.45 46.97
C ASN A 487 -8.73 -64.79 47.32
N SER A 488 -7.39 -64.84 47.39
CA SER A 488 -6.61 -66.04 47.76
C SER A 488 -6.00 -65.96 49.17
N VAL A 489 -5.98 -64.78 49.78
CA VAL A 489 -5.54 -64.60 51.17
C VAL A 489 -6.66 -65.03 52.12
N THR A 490 -6.41 -66.11 52.86
CA THR A 490 -7.28 -66.51 53.98
C THR A 490 -7.15 -65.52 55.14
N THR A 491 -8.13 -65.49 56.03
CA THR A 491 -8.14 -64.58 57.19
C THR A 491 -6.88 -64.72 58.06
N GLU A 492 -6.35 -65.93 58.19
CA GLU A 492 -5.13 -66.24 58.95
C GLU A 492 -3.88 -65.71 58.24
N GLU A 493 -3.81 -65.83 56.91
CA GLU A 493 -2.72 -65.31 56.09
C GLU A 493 -2.68 -63.76 56.11
N LEU A 494 -3.86 -63.11 56.14
CA LEU A 494 -3.99 -61.66 56.29
C LEU A 494 -3.48 -61.18 57.66
N VAL A 495 -3.89 -61.86 58.74
CA VAL A 495 -3.43 -61.56 60.10
C VAL A 495 -1.90 -61.73 60.20
N ARG A 496 -1.36 -62.81 59.63
CA ARG A 496 0.09 -63.07 59.56
C ARG A 496 0.84 -61.98 58.78
N MET A 497 0.28 -61.48 57.68
CA MET A 497 0.84 -60.35 56.94
C MET A 497 0.82 -59.05 57.74
N MET A 498 -0.32 -58.70 58.35
CA MET A 498 -0.47 -57.50 59.17
C MET A 498 0.46 -57.53 60.38
N GLU A 499 0.60 -58.68 61.04
CA GLU A 499 1.49 -58.85 62.18
C GLU A 499 2.98 -58.71 61.79
N ASN A 500 3.38 -59.26 60.63
CA ASN A 500 4.73 -59.07 60.10
C ASN A 500 5.01 -57.61 59.71
N GLN A 501 4.04 -56.93 59.09
CA GLN A 501 4.18 -55.53 58.71
C GLN A 501 4.24 -54.64 59.96
N TRP A 502 3.40 -54.91 60.97
CA TRP A 502 3.45 -54.26 62.28
C TRP A 502 4.81 -54.46 62.98
N ARG A 503 5.30 -55.70 63.03
CA ARG A 503 6.64 -56.04 63.59
C ARG A 503 7.78 -55.36 62.84
N ALA A 504 7.66 -55.17 61.52
CA ALA A 504 8.66 -54.47 60.71
C ALA A 504 8.63 -52.94 60.90
N THR A 505 7.45 -52.34 61.07
CA THR A 505 7.30 -50.88 61.19
C THR A 505 7.51 -50.37 62.62
N PHE A 506 7.05 -51.12 63.63
CA PHE A 506 7.07 -50.69 65.04
C PHE A 506 7.98 -51.53 65.94
N GLY A 507 8.60 -52.59 65.40
CA GLY A 507 9.32 -53.58 66.18
C GLY A 507 8.39 -54.50 66.99
N ALA A 508 8.96 -55.56 67.56
CA ALA A 508 8.27 -56.28 68.65
C ALA A 508 8.33 -55.42 69.92
N PRO A 509 7.20 -55.12 70.59
CA PRO A 509 7.18 -54.35 71.83
C PRO A 509 8.17 -54.90 72.85
N ASP A 510 8.94 -54.05 73.53
CA ASP A 510 10.00 -54.53 74.44
C ASP A 510 9.47 -55.36 75.62
N GLN A 511 8.21 -55.12 76.00
CA GLN A 511 7.44 -55.95 76.93
C GLN A 511 7.32 -57.42 76.45
N LEU A 512 7.12 -57.61 75.13
CA LEU A 512 7.08 -58.93 74.51
C LEU A 512 8.48 -59.53 74.33
N LYS A 513 9.54 -58.75 74.03
CA LYS A 513 10.93 -59.29 74.05
C LYS A 513 11.27 -59.91 75.42
N GLY A 514 10.90 -59.22 76.50
CA GLY A 514 11.06 -59.73 77.87
C GLY A 514 10.28 -61.03 78.10
N LEU A 515 9.06 -61.14 77.58
CA LEU A 515 8.25 -62.36 77.63
C LEU A 515 8.81 -63.48 76.74
N THR A 516 9.27 -63.22 75.52
CA THR A 516 9.88 -64.23 74.64
C THR A 516 11.19 -64.78 75.23
N ILE A 517 12.03 -63.92 75.85
CA ILE A 517 13.23 -64.37 76.57
C ILE A 517 12.85 -65.20 77.81
N ARG A 518 11.81 -64.81 78.55
CA ARG A 518 11.31 -65.60 79.68
C ARG A 518 10.68 -66.92 79.24
N LEU A 519 9.95 -66.95 78.12
CA LEU A 519 9.35 -68.15 77.54
C LEU A 519 10.46 -69.11 77.06
N GLY A 520 11.47 -68.62 76.35
CA GLY A 520 12.63 -69.44 75.97
C GLY A 520 13.44 -69.95 77.16
N LYS A 521 13.58 -69.16 78.23
CA LYS A 521 14.15 -69.63 79.51
C LYS A 521 13.26 -70.68 80.19
N LEU A 522 11.94 -70.53 80.15
CA LEU A 522 10.98 -71.47 80.72
C LEU A 522 10.92 -72.76 79.92
N GLU A 523 10.93 -72.71 78.58
CA GLU A 523 11.01 -73.87 77.71
C GLU A 523 12.30 -74.64 77.91
N ASN A 524 13.44 -73.96 78.01
CA ASN A 524 14.72 -74.61 78.33
C ASN A 524 14.69 -75.21 79.74
N PHE A 525 14.20 -74.49 80.76
CA PHE A 525 14.04 -75.03 82.11
C PHE A 525 13.13 -76.26 82.14
N THR A 526 11.99 -76.22 81.46
CA THR A 526 11.03 -77.34 81.37
C THR A 526 11.67 -78.52 80.63
N ARG A 527 12.38 -78.27 79.52
CA ARG A 527 13.10 -79.29 78.73
C ARG A 527 14.23 -79.93 79.51
N ASP A 528 15.01 -79.16 80.27
CA ASP A 528 16.10 -79.66 81.09
C ASP A 528 15.57 -80.38 82.34
N THR A 529 14.44 -79.94 82.90
CA THR A 529 13.71 -80.65 83.96
C THR A 529 13.18 -82.00 83.45
N PHE A 530 12.56 -82.06 82.27
CA PHE A 530 12.14 -83.34 81.66
C PHE A 530 13.31 -84.25 81.29
N LYS A 531 14.44 -83.70 80.80
CA LYS A 531 15.68 -84.45 80.61
C LYS A 531 16.26 -84.98 81.93
N GLY A 532 16.09 -84.26 83.03
CA GLY A 532 16.45 -84.72 84.37
C GLY A 532 15.52 -85.82 84.90
N LEU A 533 14.23 -85.74 84.59
CA LEU A 533 13.22 -86.75 84.97
C LEU A 533 13.33 -88.05 84.17
N ASP A 534 13.64 -88.02 82.87
CA ASP A 534 13.74 -89.23 82.03
C ASP A 534 14.65 -90.34 82.61
N PRO A 535 15.90 -90.09 83.05
CA PRO A 535 16.73 -91.11 83.68
C PRO A 535 16.16 -91.57 85.03
N THR A 536 15.48 -90.69 85.79
CA THR A 536 14.84 -91.06 87.07
C THR A 536 13.62 -91.95 86.85
N VAL A 537 12.79 -91.65 85.85
CA VAL A 537 11.63 -92.44 85.43
C VAL A 537 12.09 -93.77 84.85
N LYS A 538 13.15 -93.81 84.03
CA LYS A 538 13.77 -95.06 83.56
C LYS A 538 14.29 -95.90 84.72
N ALA A 539 15.02 -95.32 85.67
CA ALA A 539 15.51 -96.05 86.85
C ALA A 539 14.35 -96.62 87.70
N LEU A 540 13.28 -95.84 87.92
CA LEU A 540 12.06 -96.31 88.57
C LEU A 540 11.39 -97.45 87.78
N ARG A 541 11.27 -97.30 86.45
CA ARG A 541 10.69 -98.33 85.56
C ARG A 541 11.49 -99.62 85.63
N THR A 542 12.81 -99.58 85.47
CA THR A 542 13.68 -100.77 85.59
C THR A 542 13.61 -101.39 86.98
N ARG A 543 13.45 -100.59 88.05
CA ARG A 543 13.28 -101.12 89.41
C ARG A 543 11.91 -101.80 89.60
N VAL A 544 10.84 -101.24 89.03
CA VAL A 544 9.50 -101.83 89.03
C VAL A 544 9.45 -103.09 88.17
N GLU A 545 10.07 -103.09 86.99
CA GLU A 545 10.21 -104.27 86.11
C GLU A 545 11.02 -105.37 86.81
N GLY A 546 12.10 -105.03 87.51
CA GLY A 546 12.86 -105.98 88.34
C GLY A 546 12.07 -106.53 89.54
N MET A 547 11.28 -105.68 90.20
CA MET A 547 10.35 -106.12 91.26
C MET A 547 9.25 -107.02 90.71
N ALA A 548 8.68 -106.70 89.55
CA ALA A 548 7.66 -107.50 88.87
C ALA A 548 8.23 -108.85 88.44
N ALA A 549 9.43 -108.89 87.84
CA ALA A 549 10.12 -110.13 87.50
C ALA A 549 10.44 -110.98 88.75
N SER A 550 10.83 -110.35 89.87
CA SER A 550 11.03 -111.05 91.14
C SER A 550 9.74 -111.61 91.73
N ALA A 551 8.63 -110.86 91.64
CA ALA A 551 7.29 -111.31 92.05
C ALA A 551 6.80 -112.46 91.15
N GLN A 552 6.98 -112.34 89.83
CA GLN A 552 6.67 -113.39 88.85
C GLN A 552 7.46 -114.66 89.16
N ALA A 553 8.78 -114.56 89.37
CA ALA A 553 9.63 -115.70 89.72
C ALA A 553 9.24 -116.35 91.06
N ARG A 554 8.81 -115.55 92.05
CA ARG A 554 8.21 -116.08 93.30
C ARG A 554 6.88 -116.79 93.05
N MET A 555 6.02 -116.23 92.20
CA MET A 555 4.75 -116.86 91.79
C MET A 555 5.01 -118.19 91.08
N THR A 556 5.87 -118.23 90.07
CA THR A 556 6.24 -119.47 89.35
C THR A 556 6.93 -120.47 90.26
N LYS A 557 7.71 -120.01 91.26
CA LYS A 557 8.22 -120.92 92.30
C LYS A 557 7.10 -121.51 93.14
N ILE A 558 6.18 -120.69 93.67
CA ILE A 558 5.01 -121.16 94.43
C ILE A 558 4.15 -122.12 93.59
N GLU A 559 3.96 -121.83 92.31
CA GLU A 559 3.22 -122.65 91.36
C GLU A 559 3.92 -123.99 91.08
N ASN A 560 5.25 -124.00 90.96
CA ASN A 560 6.05 -125.22 90.89
C ASN A 560 6.07 -126.01 92.21
N ASP A 561 6.12 -125.33 93.36
CA ASP A 561 6.05 -125.95 94.70
C ASP A 561 4.65 -126.58 94.90
N ILE A 562 3.57 -125.92 94.44
CA ILE A 562 2.20 -126.47 94.39
C ILE A 562 2.12 -127.67 93.43
N GLN A 563 2.66 -127.58 92.21
CA GLN A 563 2.69 -128.73 91.29
C GLN A 563 3.54 -129.89 91.83
N SER A 564 4.59 -129.61 92.60
CA SER A 564 5.40 -130.62 93.30
C SER A 564 4.61 -131.29 94.42
N LEU A 565 3.84 -130.52 95.20
CA LEU A 565 2.90 -131.04 96.20
C LEU A 565 1.81 -131.90 95.56
N VAL A 566 1.20 -131.47 94.46
CA VAL A 566 0.19 -132.25 93.72
C VAL A 566 0.78 -133.51 93.09
N ARG A 567 2.06 -133.52 92.68
CA ARG A 567 2.74 -134.76 92.21
C ARG A 567 3.24 -135.68 93.33
N THR A 568 3.26 -135.22 94.58
CA THR A 568 3.54 -136.06 95.75
C THR A 568 2.27 -136.51 96.49
N VAL A 569 1.09 -136.04 96.05
CA VAL A 569 -0.25 -136.39 96.54
C VAL A 569 -1.20 -136.50 95.33
N GLY A 570 -1.05 -137.49 94.44
CA GLY A 570 -0.53 -138.83 94.74
C GLY A 570 -1.63 -139.62 95.43
#